data_AF-A0A0P9CPA3-F1
#
_entry.id   AF-A0A0P9CPA3-F1
#
_cell.length_a   1.000
_cell.length_b   1.000
_cell.length_c   1.000
_cell.angle_alpha   90.00
_cell.angle_beta   90.00
_cell.angle_gamma   90.00
#
_symmetry.space_group_name_H-M   'P 1'
#
loop_
_entity.id
_entity.type
_entity.pdbx_description
1 polymer ?
#
loop_
_entity_poly.entity_id
_entity_poly.type
_entity_poly.pdbx_seq_one_letter_code
_entity_poly.pdbx_strand_id
1 'polypeptide(L)'
;GTAQPHIHFRAVLAHSLETVAGMAWLLAQIAGEAPDAGALPAGIRANPSLAYRSKFQPQLAGHFAGTVGRYPRAALFKLGALLHDNAKPQTLRRNPDGTVSFHEHQTIGGEVAAAVAQRLGFDADETRYIRTIVRQHMRPGQLAILPEVTMRAVQRFFAATDDAGPDVLLHLLADHMATRGPQLNVRSWIAQAQWIDALLDVIWG
;
A
#
# COMPACT_ATOMS: atom_id res chain seq x y z
N GLY A 1 -12.54 9.91 15.05
CA GLY A 1 -11.74 9.74 13.81
C GLY A 1 -12.57 10.11 12.61
N THR A 2 -11.95 10.50 11.50
CA THR A 2 -12.66 10.87 10.25
C THR A 2 -13.35 9.65 9.63
N ALA A 3 -14.63 9.80 9.28
CA ALA A 3 -15.41 8.77 8.61
C ALA A 3 -14.93 8.56 7.16
N GLN A 4 -15.07 7.32 6.66
CA GLN A 4 -14.68 6.90 5.31
C GLN A 4 -15.93 6.50 4.50
N PRO A 5 -15.84 6.38 3.16
CA PRO A 5 -16.92 5.84 2.33
C PRO A 5 -17.29 4.43 2.79
N HIS A 6 -18.57 4.04 2.62
CA HIS A 6 -19.17 2.80 3.16
C HIS A 6 -18.43 1.49 2.85
N ILE A 7 -17.55 1.48 1.84
CA ILE A 7 -16.70 0.33 1.52
C ILE A 7 -15.62 0.04 2.58
N HIS A 8 -15.25 1.03 3.40
CA HIS A 8 -14.25 0.88 4.45
C HIS A 8 -14.92 0.40 5.73
N PHE A 9 -14.35 -0.65 6.33
CA PHE A 9 -14.86 -1.16 7.60
C PHE A 9 -14.38 -0.35 8.83
N ARG A 10 -13.43 0.60 8.64
CA ARG A 10 -12.83 1.42 9.71
C ARG A 10 -12.72 2.90 9.38
N ALA A 11 -12.66 3.72 10.43
CA ALA A 11 -12.25 5.13 10.33
C ALA A 11 -10.75 5.26 10.00
N VAL A 12 -10.33 6.42 9.47
CA VAL A 12 -8.97 6.64 8.88
C VAL A 12 -7.81 6.04 9.68
N LEU A 13 -7.61 6.42 10.96
CA LEU A 13 -6.47 5.93 11.74
C LEU A 13 -6.51 4.40 11.94
N ALA A 14 -7.68 3.86 12.24
CA ALA A 14 -7.86 2.44 12.49
C ALA A 14 -7.75 1.62 11.19
N HIS A 15 -8.06 2.23 10.04
CA HIS A 15 -7.77 1.72 8.69
C HIS A 15 -6.26 1.69 8.45
N SER A 16 -5.53 2.79 8.67
CA SER A 16 -4.07 2.82 8.49
C SER A 16 -3.34 1.78 9.35
N LEU A 17 -3.75 1.60 10.62
CA LEU A 17 -3.20 0.54 11.49
C LEU A 17 -3.50 -0.86 10.95
N GLU A 18 -4.69 -1.06 10.38
CA GLU A 18 -5.05 -2.32 9.73
C GLU A 18 -4.23 -2.56 8.46
N THR A 19 -3.95 -1.52 7.67
CA THR A 19 -3.07 -1.58 6.50
C THR A 19 -1.65 -1.98 6.92
N VAL A 20 -1.13 -1.45 8.03
CA VAL A 20 0.17 -1.85 8.59
C VAL A 20 0.18 -3.33 9.00
N ALA A 21 -0.89 -3.82 9.62
CA ALA A 21 -1.02 -5.25 9.95
C ALA A 21 -1.06 -6.13 8.68
N GLY A 22 -1.81 -5.72 7.65
CA GLY A 22 -1.83 -6.37 6.33
C GLY A 22 -0.46 -6.40 5.67
N MET A 23 0.27 -5.30 5.75
CA MET A 23 1.63 -5.19 5.21
C MET A 23 2.63 -6.06 5.97
N ALA A 24 2.56 -6.10 7.30
CA ALA A 24 3.39 -6.99 8.11
C ALA A 24 3.14 -8.46 7.77
N TRP A 25 1.87 -8.85 7.57
CA TRP A 25 1.52 -10.18 7.13
C TRP A 25 2.08 -10.50 5.73
N LEU A 26 1.93 -9.58 4.76
CA LEU A 26 2.49 -9.74 3.41
C LEU A 26 4.02 -9.92 3.43
N LEU A 27 4.73 -9.09 4.21
CA LEU A 27 6.18 -9.17 4.32
C LEU A 27 6.64 -10.50 4.93
N ALA A 28 5.93 -11.03 5.94
CA ALA A 28 6.21 -12.35 6.48
C ALA A 28 5.98 -13.45 5.42
N GLN A 29 4.89 -13.37 4.65
CA GLN A 29 4.64 -14.29 3.54
C GLN A 29 5.73 -14.23 2.46
N ILE A 30 6.24 -13.03 2.16
CA ILE A 30 7.32 -12.80 1.19
C ILE A 30 8.63 -13.44 1.68
N ALA A 31 8.98 -13.21 2.94
CA ALA A 31 10.17 -13.77 3.58
C ALA A 31 10.12 -15.29 3.81
N GLY A 32 8.94 -15.91 3.65
CA GLY A 32 8.74 -17.32 4.00
C GLY A 32 8.68 -17.57 5.52
N GLU A 33 8.36 -16.53 6.29
CA GLU A 33 8.28 -16.54 7.75
C GLU A 33 6.84 -16.76 8.22
N ALA A 34 6.68 -17.28 9.44
CA ALA A 34 5.39 -17.34 10.08
C ALA A 34 4.94 -15.93 10.48
N PRO A 35 3.72 -15.49 10.11
CA PRO A 35 3.22 -14.18 10.53
C PRO A 35 2.95 -14.17 12.04
N ASP A 36 3.09 -13.00 12.67
CA ASP A 36 2.73 -12.82 14.07
C ASP A 36 1.22 -13.04 14.28
N ALA A 37 0.88 -14.11 14.98
CA ALA A 37 -0.50 -14.49 15.27
C ALA A 37 -1.27 -13.41 16.05
N GLY A 38 -0.57 -12.61 16.87
CA GLY A 38 -1.16 -11.51 17.64
C GLY A 38 -1.47 -10.26 16.82
N ALA A 39 -0.88 -10.13 15.63
CA ALA A 39 -0.97 -8.94 14.79
C ALA A 39 -1.64 -9.21 13.43
N LEU A 40 -2.32 -10.34 13.25
CA LEU A 40 -2.99 -10.66 11.99
C LEU A 40 -4.09 -9.64 11.67
N PRO A 41 -4.18 -9.14 10.43
CA PRO A 41 -5.30 -8.28 10.01
C PRO A 41 -6.62 -9.06 9.96
N ALA A 42 -7.74 -8.35 10.10
CA ALA A 42 -9.10 -8.88 10.13
C ALA A 42 -9.46 -9.70 8.88
N GLY A 43 -8.94 -9.31 7.70
CA GLY A 43 -9.15 -10.07 6.47
C GLY A 43 -8.53 -11.47 6.53
N ILE A 44 -7.36 -11.62 7.15
CA ILE A 44 -6.71 -12.92 7.35
C ILE A 44 -7.37 -13.70 8.48
N ARG A 45 -7.78 -13.04 9.57
CA ARG A 45 -8.54 -13.72 10.64
C ARG A 45 -9.84 -14.32 10.13
N ALA A 46 -10.51 -13.66 9.19
CA ALA A 46 -11.72 -14.17 8.55
C ALA A 46 -11.44 -15.22 7.46
N ASN A 47 -10.21 -15.28 6.93
CA ASN A 47 -9.79 -16.19 5.86
C ASN A 47 -8.43 -16.83 6.20
N PRO A 48 -8.36 -17.71 7.21
CA PRO A 48 -7.08 -18.19 7.76
C PRO A 48 -6.28 -19.07 6.78
N SER A 49 -6.93 -19.60 5.75
CA SER A 49 -6.26 -20.37 4.67
C SER A 49 -5.69 -19.47 3.56
N LEU A 50 -5.94 -18.16 3.59
CA LEU A 50 -5.41 -17.25 2.59
C LEU A 50 -3.89 -17.17 2.71
N ALA A 51 -3.21 -17.26 1.59
CA ALA A 51 -1.77 -17.09 1.48
C ALA A 51 -1.44 -16.13 0.34
N TYR A 52 -0.30 -15.45 0.46
CA TYR A 52 0.27 -14.66 -0.63
C TYR A 52 1.48 -15.38 -1.20
N ARG A 53 1.51 -15.55 -2.52
CA ARG A 53 2.63 -16.09 -3.29
C ARG A 53 2.73 -15.30 -4.59
N SER A 54 3.96 -15.01 -5.00
CA SER A 54 4.26 -14.30 -6.25
C SER A 54 5.17 -15.15 -7.12
N LYS A 55 5.05 -15.01 -8.46
CA LYS A 55 6.06 -15.49 -9.42
C LYS A 55 7.46 -14.93 -9.11
N PHE A 56 7.52 -13.73 -8.53
CA PHE A 56 8.76 -13.00 -8.18
C PHE A 56 9.12 -13.10 -6.71
N GLN A 57 8.73 -14.20 -6.05
CA GLN A 57 8.98 -14.40 -4.62
C GLN A 57 10.46 -14.15 -4.23
N PRO A 58 11.48 -14.69 -4.94
CA PRO A 58 12.88 -14.45 -4.56
C PRO A 58 13.30 -12.98 -4.70
N GLN A 59 12.85 -12.31 -5.77
CA GLN A 59 13.12 -10.89 -6.01
C GLN A 59 12.48 -10.02 -4.93
N LEU A 60 11.23 -10.28 -4.58
CA LEU A 60 10.53 -9.59 -3.50
C LEU A 60 11.23 -9.82 -2.14
N ALA A 61 11.61 -11.06 -1.84
CA ALA A 61 12.33 -11.37 -0.60
C ALA A 61 13.66 -10.62 -0.52
N GLY A 62 14.47 -10.64 -1.58
CA GLY A 62 15.72 -9.88 -1.65
C GLY A 62 15.50 -8.37 -1.56
N HIS A 63 14.48 -7.85 -2.24
CA HIS A 63 14.11 -6.43 -2.24
C HIS A 63 13.78 -5.93 -0.83
N PHE A 64 12.94 -6.65 -0.09
CA PHE A 64 12.53 -6.25 1.27
C PHE A 64 13.53 -6.60 2.36
N ALA A 65 14.48 -7.51 2.10
CA ALA A 65 15.63 -7.74 2.97
C ALA A 65 16.66 -6.59 2.93
N GLY A 66 16.61 -5.73 1.90
CA GLY A 66 17.48 -4.57 1.75
C GLY A 66 17.13 -3.38 2.64
N THR A 67 17.84 -2.27 2.40
CA THR A 67 17.66 -0.99 3.10
C THR A 67 17.21 0.12 2.15
N VAL A 68 16.66 1.17 2.72
CA VAL A 68 16.53 2.48 2.08
C VAL A 68 17.22 3.47 3.00
N GLY A 69 18.29 4.10 2.50
CA GLY A 69 19.23 4.81 3.36
C GLY A 69 19.79 3.88 4.43
N ARG A 70 19.63 4.26 5.70
CA ARG A 70 20.17 3.54 6.87
C ARG A 70 19.19 2.52 7.46
N TYR A 71 17.94 2.50 7.04
CA TYR A 71 16.90 1.69 7.68
C TYR A 71 16.46 0.51 6.79
N PRO A 72 16.01 -0.60 7.40
CA PRO A 72 15.41 -1.70 6.65
C PRO A 72 14.24 -1.20 5.80
N ARG A 73 14.20 -1.58 4.51
CA ARG A 73 13.12 -1.18 3.59
C ARG A 73 11.76 -1.56 4.16
N ALA A 74 11.63 -2.77 4.70
CA ALA A 74 10.41 -3.26 5.34
C ALA A 74 9.89 -2.36 6.47
N ALA A 75 10.78 -1.70 7.24
CA ALA A 75 10.39 -0.80 8.32
C ALA A 75 9.86 0.53 7.77
N LEU A 76 10.55 1.13 6.80
CA LEU A 76 10.11 2.36 6.16
C LEU A 76 8.84 2.15 5.33
N PHE A 77 8.66 0.97 4.75
CA PHE A 77 7.45 0.62 4.01
C PHE A 77 6.22 0.64 4.93
N LYS A 78 6.33 0.02 6.12
CA LYS A 78 5.28 0.05 7.16
C LYS A 78 5.01 1.47 7.64
N LEU A 79 6.04 2.31 7.77
CA LEU A 79 5.85 3.73 8.13
C LEU A 79 5.10 4.50 7.02
N GLY A 80 5.45 4.28 5.75
CA GLY A 80 4.71 4.83 4.62
C GLY A 80 3.24 4.40 4.62
N ALA A 81 2.96 3.14 4.92
CA ALA A 81 1.60 2.61 5.03
C ALA A 81 0.81 3.22 6.19
N LEU A 82 1.46 3.47 7.34
CA LEU A 82 0.83 4.17 8.45
C LEU A 82 0.40 5.60 8.05
N LEU A 83 1.18 6.23 7.17
CA LEU A 83 0.98 7.62 6.76
C LEU A 83 0.19 7.79 5.45
N HIS A 84 -0.17 6.72 4.72
CA HIS A 84 -0.69 6.85 3.35
C HIS A 84 -1.91 7.78 3.19
N ASP A 85 -2.77 7.78 4.19
CA ASP A 85 -4.05 8.50 4.22
C ASP A 85 -4.05 9.73 5.15
N ASN A 86 -2.86 10.20 5.56
CA ASN A 86 -2.72 11.24 6.59
C ASN A 86 -3.43 12.57 6.26
N ALA A 87 -3.69 12.82 4.97
CA ALA A 87 -4.33 14.04 4.49
C ALA A 87 -5.84 13.91 4.24
N LYS A 88 -6.45 12.73 4.41
CA LYS A 88 -7.92 12.59 4.25
C LYS A 88 -8.73 13.57 5.11
N PRO A 89 -8.39 13.84 6.40
CA PRO A 89 -9.17 14.76 7.22
C PRO A 89 -9.21 16.20 6.66
N GLN A 90 -8.09 16.68 6.13
CA GLN A 90 -7.95 18.05 5.61
C GLN A 90 -8.49 18.21 4.17
N THR A 91 -8.59 17.13 3.40
CA THR A 91 -9.15 17.16 2.04
C THR A 91 -10.61 16.68 1.95
N LEU A 92 -11.23 16.39 3.09
CA LEU A 92 -12.63 15.95 3.15
C LEU A 92 -13.55 17.01 2.52
N ARG A 93 -14.27 16.61 1.48
CA ARG A 93 -15.38 17.39 0.91
C ARG A 93 -16.67 16.59 0.96
N ARG A 94 -17.77 17.27 1.27
CA ARG A 94 -19.12 16.71 1.17
C ARG A 94 -19.73 17.15 -0.15
N ASN A 95 -20.14 16.19 -0.95
CA ASN A 95 -20.73 16.43 -2.26
C ASN A 95 -22.24 16.68 -2.12
N PRO A 96 -22.89 17.36 -3.11
CA PRO A 96 -24.32 17.64 -3.07
C PRO A 96 -25.22 16.39 -3.01
N ASP A 97 -24.73 15.24 -3.46
CA ASP A 97 -25.42 13.94 -3.42
C ASP A 97 -25.29 13.21 -2.06
N GLY A 98 -24.66 13.83 -1.07
CA GLY A 98 -24.45 13.27 0.26
C GLY A 98 -23.20 12.38 0.37
N THR A 99 -22.46 12.15 -0.72
CA THR A 99 -21.20 11.40 -0.68
C THR A 99 -20.05 12.25 -0.14
N VAL A 100 -18.95 11.59 0.22
CA VAL A 100 -17.70 12.25 0.65
C VAL A 100 -16.57 11.96 -0.33
N SER A 101 -15.74 12.96 -0.60
CA SER A 101 -14.57 12.86 -1.46
C SER A 101 -13.31 13.39 -0.76
N PHE A 102 -12.15 12.92 -1.22
CA PHE A 102 -10.82 13.27 -0.68
C PHE A 102 -9.86 13.63 -1.82
N HIS A 103 -10.30 14.54 -2.69
CA HIS A 103 -9.50 14.91 -3.84
C HIS A 103 -8.10 15.40 -3.40
N GLU A 104 -7.07 14.93 -4.10
CA GLU A 104 -5.66 15.29 -3.88
C GLU A 104 -5.04 14.87 -2.52
N HIS A 105 -5.72 14.06 -1.72
CA HIS A 105 -5.17 13.63 -0.42
C HIS A 105 -3.82 12.93 -0.55
N GLN A 106 -3.59 12.16 -1.61
CA GLN A 106 -2.30 11.52 -1.84
C GLN A 106 -1.17 12.54 -2.10
N THR A 107 -1.46 13.63 -2.83
CA THR A 107 -0.46 14.66 -3.13
C THR A 107 -0.11 15.44 -1.87
N ILE A 108 -1.12 15.96 -1.16
CA ILE A 108 -0.90 16.71 0.09
C ILE A 108 -0.31 15.78 1.15
N GLY A 109 -0.80 14.54 1.24
CA GLY A 109 -0.33 13.53 2.18
C GLY A 109 1.14 13.17 1.98
N GLY A 110 1.61 13.16 0.73
CA GLY A 110 3.03 12.97 0.41
C GLY A 110 3.91 14.06 1.02
N GLU A 111 3.51 15.32 0.91
CA GLU A 111 4.26 16.45 1.50
C GLU A 111 4.23 16.42 3.03
N VAL A 112 3.07 16.10 3.61
CA VAL A 112 2.94 15.93 5.07
C VAL A 112 3.83 14.80 5.56
N ALA A 113 3.84 13.65 4.87
CA ALA A 113 4.67 12.51 5.22
C ALA A 113 6.17 12.83 5.11
N ALA A 114 6.57 13.60 4.09
CA ALA A 114 7.93 14.09 3.95
C ALA A 114 8.33 15.00 5.11
N ALA A 115 7.47 15.96 5.50
CA ALA A 115 7.72 16.84 6.63
C ALA A 115 7.79 16.07 7.96
N VAL A 116 6.94 15.05 8.15
CA VAL A 116 7.03 14.14 9.30
C VAL A 116 8.36 13.40 9.30
N ALA A 117 8.78 12.86 8.16
CA ALA A 117 10.03 12.12 8.06
C ALA A 117 11.26 12.99 8.40
N GLN A 118 11.31 14.21 7.87
CA GLN A 118 12.37 15.18 8.19
C GLN A 118 12.40 15.52 9.68
N ARG A 119 11.23 15.71 10.32
CA ARG A 119 11.14 15.97 11.76
C ARG A 119 11.61 14.79 12.61
N LEU A 120 11.49 13.56 12.10
CA LEU A 120 12.00 12.35 12.76
C LEU A 120 13.50 12.13 12.51
N GLY A 121 14.17 12.98 11.72
CA GLY A 121 15.60 12.90 11.46
C GLY A 121 16.00 11.94 10.35
N PHE A 122 15.05 11.53 9.50
CA PHE A 122 15.35 10.75 8.29
C PHE A 122 16.09 11.62 7.26
N ASP A 123 16.98 10.99 6.52
CA ASP A 123 17.76 11.62 5.45
C ASP A 123 16.91 11.85 4.19
N ALA A 124 17.56 12.35 3.13
CA ALA A 124 16.89 12.70 1.89
C ALA A 124 16.34 11.48 1.13
N ASP A 125 17.02 10.33 1.19
CA ASP A 125 16.61 9.11 0.49
C ASP A 125 15.44 8.45 1.22
N GLU A 126 15.53 8.35 2.54
CA GLU A 126 14.51 7.84 3.44
C GLU A 126 13.22 8.70 3.34
N THR A 127 13.38 10.02 3.37
CA THR A 127 12.27 10.98 3.21
C THR A 127 11.62 10.87 1.83
N ARG A 128 12.43 10.77 0.76
CA ARG A 128 11.93 10.62 -0.61
C ARG A 128 11.13 9.33 -0.74
N TYR A 129 11.63 8.23 -0.21
CA TYR A 129 10.95 6.94 -0.24
C TYR A 129 9.59 6.98 0.47
N ILE A 130 9.53 7.49 1.71
CA ILE A 130 8.26 7.62 2.47
C ILE A 130 7.27 8.49 1.68
N ARG A 131 7.73 9.63 1.15
CA ARG A 131 6.91 10.52 0.30
C ARG A 131 6.37 9.78 -0.92
N THR A 132 7.19 8.98 -1.59
CA THR A 132 6.79 8.21 -2.78
C THR A 132 5.70 7.20 -2.46
N ILE A 133 5.86 6.40 -1.39
CA ILE A 133 4.83 5.44 -0.95
C ILE A 133 3.49 6.16 -0.76
N VAL A 134 3.48 7.23 0.03
CA VAL A 134 2.25 7.99 0.34
C VAL A 134 1.69 8.68 -0.90
N ARG A 135 2.53 9.29 -1.74
CA ARG A 135 2.05 10.06 -2.89
C ARG A 135 1.48 9.18 -4.01
N GLN A 136 2.00 7.96 -4.16
CA GLN A 136 1.66 7.06 -5.26
C GLN A 136 0.72 5.92 -4.85
N HIS A 137 0.31 5.81 -3.58
CA HIS A 137 -0.45 4.65 -3.08
C HIS A 137 -1.77 4.38 -3.85
N MET A 138 -2.42 5.42 -4.38
CA MET A 138 -3.65 5.28 -5.18
C MET A 138 -3.40 4.83 -6.63
N ARG A 139 -2.18 4.99 -7.15
CA ARG A 139 -1.90 4.77 -8.57
C ARG A 139 -2.15 3.35 -9.06
N PRO A 140 -1.77 2.29 -8.33
CA PRO A 140 -2.10 0.93 -8.76
C PRO A 140 -3.60 0.72 -8.91
N GLY A 141 -4.41 1.21 -7.96
CA GLY A 141 -5.86 1.14 -8.04
C GLY A 141 -6.42 1.91 -9.24
N GLN A 142 -5.86 3.09 -9.54
CA GLN A 142 -6.23 3.88 -10.72
C GLN A 142 -5.87 3.19 -12.04
N LEU A 143 -4.76 2.45 -12.10
CA LEU A 143 -4.40 1.65 -13.27
C LEU A 143 -5.36 0.46 -13.43
N ALA A 144 -5.68 -0.23 -12.33
CA ALA A 144 -6.53 -1.43 -12.35
C ALA A 144 -7.96 -1.18 -12.83
N ILE A 145 -8.46 0.07 -12.76
CA ILE A 145 -9.80 0.44 -13.26
C ILE A 145 -9.82 0.92 -14.70
N LEU A 146 -8.66 1.04 -15.36
CA LEU A 146 -8.62 1.41 -16.78
C LEU A 146 -9.25 0.28 -17.62
N PRO A 147 -10.02 0.61 -18.67
CA PRO A 147 -10.53 -0.40 -19.60
C PRO A 147 -9.41 -1.25 -20.21
N GLU A 148 -8.25 -0.63 -20.43
CA GLU A 148 -7.05 -1.27 -20.94
C GLU A 148 -5.81 -0.64 -20.29
N VAL A 149 -4.95 -1.46 -19.68
CA VAL A 149 -3.67 -1.03 -19.10
C VAL A 149 -2.59 -1.09 -20.17
N THR A 150 -2.22 0.07 -20.72
CA THR A 150 -1.16 0.15 -21.75
C THR A 150 0.24 0.03 -21.14
N MET A 151 1.19 -0.52 -21.91
CA MET A 151 2.61 -0.59 -21.50
C MET A 151 3.17 0.80 -21.13
N ARG A 152 2.80 1.85 -21.87
CA ARG A 152 3.22 3.23 -21.57
C ARG A 152 2.69 3.70 -20.20
N ALA A 153 1.49 3.30 -19.80
CA ALA A 153 0.96 3.64 -18.47
C ALA A 153 1.75 2.92 -17.36
N VAL A 154 2.10 1.65 -17.58
CA VAL A 154 2.94 0.86 -16.66
C VAL A 154 4.34 1.46 -16.53
N GLN A 155 4.99 1.79 -17.65
CA GLN A 155 6.29 2.46 -17.66
C GLN A 155 6.27 3.81 -16.93
N ARG A 156 5.21 4.61 -17.14
CA ARG A 156 5.03 5.88 -16.41
C ARG A 156 4.81 5.67 -14.92
N PHE A 157 4.19 4.56 -14.52
CA PHE A 157 4.05 4.21 -13.11
C PHE A 157 5.42 3.91 -12.50
N PHE A 158 6.18 2.98 -13.07
CA PHE A 158 7.52 2.63 -12.57
C PHE A 158 8.50 3.80 -12.63
N ALA A 159 8.43 4.66 -13.65
CA ALA A 159 9.24 5.88 -13.68
C ALA A 159 8.88 6.88 -12.58
N ALA A 160 7.62 6.89 -12.10
CA ALA A 160 7.17 7.79 -11.04
C ALA A 160 7.40 7.24 -9.63
N THR A 161 7.62 5.93 -9.50
CA THR A 161 7.86 5.23 -8.23
C THR A 161 9.31 4.79 -8.05
N ASP A 162 10.09 4.79 -9.13
CA ASP A 162 11.48 4.32 -9.14
C ASP A 162 11.58 2.90 -8.52
N ASP A 163 12.61 2.65 -7.73
CA ASP A 163 12.82 1.43 -6.97
C ASP A 163 11.74 1.12 -5.91
N ALA A 164 10.81 2.05 -5.62
CA ALA A 164 9.67 1.83 -4.74
C ALA A 164 8.43 1.27 -5.47
N GLY A 165 8.52 1.01 -6.79
CA GLY A 165 7.43 0.43 -7.58
C GLY A 165 6.81 -0.83 -6.99
N PRO A 166 7.60 -1.87 -6.65
CA PRO A 166 7.10 -3.08 -6.01
C PRO A 166 6.39 -2.81 -4.68
N ASP A 167 6.93 -1.91 -3.86
CA ASP A 167 6.36 -1.49 -2.59
C ASP A 167 4.98 -0.85 -2.79
N VAL A 168 4.84 0.07 -3.74
CA VAL A 168 3.56 0.73 -4.04
C VAL A 168 2.52 -0.28 -4.55
N LEU A 169 2.93 -1.28 -5.34
CA LEU A 169 2.03 -2.37 -5.76
C LEU A 169 1.57 -3.21 -4.57
N LEU A 170 2.46 -3.61 -3.66
CA LEU A 170 2.08 -4.37 -2.48
C LEU A 170 1.26 -3.57 -1.48
N HIS A 171 1.43 -2.25 -1.43
CA HIS A 171 0.58 -1.36 -0.66
C HIS A 171 -0.89 -1.49 -1.10
N LEU A 172 -1.17 -1.65 -2.40
CA LEU A 172 -2.53 -1.88 -2.90
C LEU A 172 -3.16 -3.10 -2.23
N LEU A 173 -2.43 -4.22 -2.11
CA LEU A 173 -2.96 -5.44 -1.48
C LEU A 173 -3.25 -5.22 0.01
N ALA A 174 -2.29 -4.65 0.74
CA ALA A 174 -2.45 -4.36 2.16
C ALA A 174 -3.64 -3.42 2.40
N ASP A 175 -3.76 -2.38 1.59
CA ASP A 175 -4.83 -1.38 1.70
C ASP A 175 -6.19 -1.93 1.28
N HIS A 176 -6.23 -2.81 0.26
CA HIS A 176 -7.45 -3.51 -0.12
C HIS A 176 -7.92 -4.46 0.99
N MET A 177 -6.99 -5.19 1.61
CA MET A 177 -7.27 -6.03 2.78
C MET A 177 -7.82 -5.22 3.94
N ALA A 178 -7.21 -4.07 4.24
CA ALA A 178 -7.66 -3.16 5.30
C ALA A 178 -8.97 -2.44 4.96
N THR A 179 -9.27 -2.22 3.68
CA THR A 179 -10.56 -1.63 3.27
C THR A 179 -11.69 -2.64 3.50
N ARG A 180 -11.49 -3.89 3.06
CA ARG A 180 -12.52 -4.94 3.10
C ARG A 180 -12.63 -5.64 4.46
N GLY A 181 -11.53 -5.75 5.20
CA GLY A 181 -11.49 -6.43 6.48
C GLY A 181 -12.11 -7.84 6.40
N PRO A 182 -13.05 -8.21 7.30
CA PRO A 182 -13.72 -9.51 7.27
C PRO A 182 -14.47 -9.85 5.98
N GLN A 183 -14.81 -8.84 5.16
CA GLN A 183 -15.53 -9.00 3.90
C GLN A 183 -14.59 -9.18 2.69
N LEU A 184 -13.30 -9.43 2.93
CA LEU A 184 -12.33 -9.66 1.87
C LEU A 184 -12.77 -10.80 0.95
N ASN A 185 -12.91 -10.50 -0.34
CA ASN A 185 -13.23 -11.51 -1.34
C ASN A 185 -11.95 -12.20 -1.82
N VAL A 186 -11.83 -13.51 -1.54
CA VAL A 186 -10.65 -14.31 -1.90
C VAL A 186 -10.39 -14.35 -3.41
N ARG A 187 -11.42 -14.38 -4.25
CA ARG A 187 -11.23 -14.38 -5.72
C ARG A 187 -10.66 -13.04 -6.20
N SER A 188 -11.20 -11.92 -5.71
CA SER A 188 -10.69 -10.58 -6.01
C SER A 188 -9.26 -10.40 -5.52
N TRP A 189 -8.92 -10.96 -4.34
CA TRP A 189 -7.55 -10.97 -3.83
C TRP A 189 -6.59 -11.70 -4.77
N ILE A 190 -6.93 -12.92 -5.19
CA ILE A 190 -6.09 -13.72 -6.10
C ILE A 190 -5.90 -12.98 -7.43
N ALA A 191 -6.96 -12.41 -7.99
CA ALA A 191 -6.88 -11.64 -9.22
C ALA A 191 -5.98 -10.40 -9.10
N GLN A 192 -6.03 -9.68 -7.97
CA GLN A 192 -5.13 -8.56 -7.72
C GLN A 192 -3.66 -9.00 -7.55
N ALA A 193 -3.41 -10.11 -6.87
CA ALA A 193 -2.05 -10.65 -6.73
C ALA A 193 -1.46 -11.05 -8.11
N GLN A 194 -2.25 -11.70 -8.96
CA GLN A 194 -1.86 -12.04 -10.33
C GLN A 194 -1.63 -10.80 -11.20
N TRP A 195 -2.46 -9.77 -11.04
CA TRP A 195 -2.28 -8.50 -11.73
C TRP A 195 -0.99 -7.78 -11.31
N ILE A 196 -0.64 -7.83 -10.02
CA ILE A 196 0.65 -7.32 -9.55
C ILE A 196 1.81 -8.09 -10.16
N ASP A 197 1.74 -9.43 -10.21
CA ASP A 197 2.77 -10.23 -10.87
C ASP A 197 2.93 -9.84 -12.34
N ALA A 198 1.84 -9.60 -13.07
CA ALA A 198 1.90 -9.13 -14.46
C ALA A 198 2.59 -7.75 -14.60
N LEU A 199 2.46 -6.86 -13.61
CA LEU A 199 3.17 -5.58 -13.61
C LEU A 199 4.65 -5.74 -13.22
N LEU A 200 4.96 -6.59 -12.24
CA LEU A 200 6.33 -6.88 -11.83
C LEU A 200 7.15 -7.53 -12.96
N ASP A 201 6.50 -8.28 -13.84
CA ASP A 201 7.11 -8.85 -15.05
C ASP A 201 7.74 -7.80 -15.96
N VAL A 202 7.24 -6.55 -15.96
CA VAL A 202 7.81 -5.46 -16.76
C VAL A 202 9.20 -5.04 -16.26
N ILE A 203 9.51 -5.25 -14.98
CA ILE A 203 10.80 -4.85 -14.38
C ILE A 203 11.71 -6.03 -14.05
N TRP A 204 11.15 -7.23 -13.89
CA TRP A 204 11.88 -8.43 -13.44
C TRP A 204 11.69 -9.66 -14.33
N GLY A 205 10.86 -9.57 -15.37
CA GLY A 205 10.60 -10.64 -16.35
C GLY A 205 11.61 -10.72 -17.47
#